data_AF-A0AAV9CEF5-F1
#
_entry.id   AF-A0AAV9CEF5-F1
#
_cell.length_a   1.000
_cell.length_b   1.000
_cell.length_c   1.000
_cell.angle_alpha   90.00
_cell.angle_beta   90.00
_cell.angle_gamma   90.00
#
_symmetry.space_group_name_H-M   'P 1'
#
loop_
_entity.id
_entity.type
_entity.pdbx_description
1 polymer ?
#
loop_
_entity_poly.entity_id
_entity_poly.type
_entity_poly.pdbx_seq_one_letter_code
_entity_poly.pdbx_strand_id
1 'polypeptide(L)'
;MIIEVWKNNLHNAFYTLEACKKEFTYISLDLEFSGFLRDTDRDAPEHVRYADLKYNVDNLKPVQIGLTLTSARGSRWTTLQSFSRRLL
;
A
#
# COMPACT_ATOMS: atom_id res chain seq x y z
N MET A 1 -9.38 -9.20 -11.04
CA MET A 1 -8.24 -10.11 -10.92
C MET A 1 -7.24 -9.47 -9.97
N ILE A 2 -6.53 -10.27 -9.17
CA ILE A 2 -5.45 -9.81 -8.28
C ILE A 2 -4.17 -10.49 -8.75
N ILE A 3 -3.09 -9.73 -8.88
CA ILE A 3 -1.77 -10.23 -9.20
C ILE A 3 -0.92 -10.16 -7.94
N GLU A 4 -0.53 -11.33 -7.43
CA GLU A 4 0.41 -11.40 -6.31
C GLU A 4 1.81 -11.03 -6.78
N VAL A 5 2.42 -10.09 -6.04
CA VAL A 5 3.76 -9.59 -6.32
C VAL A 5 4.69 -10.02 -5.19
N TRP A 6 5.75 -10.70 -5.58
CA TRP A 6 6.83 -11.21 -4.75
C TRP A 6 8.17 -10.73 -5.32
N LYS A 7 9.26 -11.02 -4.62
CA LYS A 7 10.62 -10.59 -5.03
C LYS A 7 10.97 -10.98 -6.48
N ASN A 8 10.53 -12.14 -6.94
CA ASN A 8 10.88 -12.69 -8.26
C ASN A 8 10.09 -12.08 -9.43
N ASN A 9 8.92 -11.48 -9.20
CA ASN A 9 8.11 -10.86 -10.26
C ASN A 9 7.88 -9.35 -10.06
N LEU A 10 8.52 -8.74 -9.05
CA LEU A 10 8.42 -7.31 -8.75
C LEU A 10 8.68 -6.43 -9.97
N HIS A 11 9.77 -6.70 -10.70
CA HIS A 11 10.13 -5.92 -11.89
C HIS A 11 9.08 -6.04 -12.99
N ASN A 12 8.55 -7.25 -13.23
CA ASN A 12 7.48 -7.47 -14.21
C ASN A 12 6.20 -6.71 -13.84
N ALA A 13 5.86 -6.67 -12.55
CA ALA A 13 4.73 -5.90 -12.05
C ALA A 13 4.92 -4.40 -12.30
N PHE A 14 6.13 -3.86 -12.08
CA PHE A 14 6.44 -2.47 -12.38
C PHE A 14 6.39 -2.13 -13.88
N TYR A 15 6.94 -2.98 -14.75
CA TYR A 15 6.80 -2.78 -16.21
C TYR A 15 5.34 -2.76 -16.66
N THR A 16 4.52 -3.59 -16.03
CA THR A 16 3.08 -3.64 -16.29
C THR A 16 2.39 -2.33 -15.85
N LEU A 17 2.71 -1.82 -14.66
CA LEU A 17 2.23 -0.51 -14.20
C LEU A 17 2.61 0.60 -15.17
N GLU A 18 3.86 0.59 -15.64
CA GLU A 18 4.35 1.62 -16.56
C GLU A 18 3.62 1.58 -17.91
N ALA A 19 3.39 0.39 -18.45
CA ALA A 19 2.66 0.23 -19.72
C ALA A 19 1.21 0.76 -19.62
N CYS A 20 0.57 0.61 -18.46
CA CYS A 20 -0.82 1.00 -18.23
C CYS A 20 -1.02 2.48 -17.85
N LYS A 21 0.05 3.23 -17.53
CA LYS A 21 -0.04 4.60 -16.95
C LYS A 21 -0.80 5.63 -17.81
N LYS A 22 -0.84 5.43 -19.13
CA LYS A 22 -1.53 6.35 -20.06
C LYS A 22 -3.05 6.22 -20.01
N GLU A 23 -3.54 5.02 -19.71
CA GLU A 23 -4.98 4.70 -19.74
C GLU A 23 -5.59 4.68 -18.33
N PHE A 24 -4.81 4.24 -17.34
CA PHE A 24 -5.23 4.13 -15.96
C PHE A 24 -4.47 5.13 -15.09
N THR A 25 -5.02 6.34 -14.98
CA THR A 25 -4.37 7.50 -14.35
C THR A 25 -4.68 7.65 -12.85
N TYR A 26 -5.53 6.80 -12.29
CA TYR A 26 -5.88 6.81 -10.87
C TYR A 26 -5.35 5.57 -10.16
N ILE A 27 -4.75 5.76 -9.00
CA ILE A 27 -4.21 4.69 -8.16
C ILE A 27 -4.92 4.74 -6.80
N SER A 28 -5.54 3.63 -6.41
CA SER A 28 -5.95 3.40 -5.02
C SER A 28 -4.87 2.57 -4.33
N LEU A 29 -4.46 3.03 -3.15
CA LEU A 29 -3.43 2.42 -2.31
C LEU A 29 -4.07 1.90 -1.03
N ASP A 30 -3.66 0.71 -0.62
CA ASP A 30 -3.99 0.13 0.68
C ASP A 30 -2.76 -0.54 1.29
N LEU A 31 -2.60 -0.46 2.60
CA LEU A 31 -1.41 -0.94 3.33
C LEU A 31 -1.82 -1.80 4.51
N GLU A 32 -1.18 -2.96 4.64
CA GLU A 32 -1.31 -3.81 5.82
C GLU A 32 -0.01 -3.77 6.63
N PHE A 33 -0.14 -3.62 7.94
CA PHE A 33 0.98 -3.55 8.88
C PHE A 33 0.63 -4.23 10.20
N SER A 34 1.64 -4.53 11.01
CA SER A 34 1.51 -5.33 12.23
C SER A 34 0.92 -4.57 13.43
N GLY A 35 -0.15 -3.81 13.24
CA GLY A 35 -0.82 -3.05 14.30
C GLY A 35 -0.03 -1.80 14.76
N PHE A 36 -0.20 -1.41 16.02
CA PHE A 36 0.40 -0.20 16.59
C PHE A 36 1.25 -0.52 17.82
N LEU A 37 2.44 0.09 17.92
CA LEU A 37 3.29 0.10 19.11
C LEU A 37 2.89 1.17 20.11
N ARG A 38 2.34 2.28 19.62
CA ARG A 38 1.71 3.34 20.41
C ARG A 38 0.27 3.50 19.95
N ASP A 39 -0.65 3.35 20.90
CA ASP A 39 -2.04 3.73 20.69
C ASP A 39 -2.20 5.23 20.91
N THR A 40 -3.17 5.80 20.20
CA THR A 40 -3.49 7.22 20.26
C THR A 40 -4.93 7.37 20.72
N ASP A 41 -5.15 8.19 21.74
CA ASP A 41 -6.50 8.50 22.21
C ASP A 41 -7.34 9.14 21.10
N ARG A 42 -8.63 8.79 21.06
CA ARG A 42 -9.55 9.27 20.01
C ARG A 42 -9.67 10.79 19.97
N ASP A 43 -9.61 11.42 21.14
CA ASP A 43 -9.75 12.87 21.32
C ASP A 43 -8.39 13.58 21.41
N ALA A 44 -7.29 12.88 21.10
CA ALA A 44 -5.96 13.46 21.12
C ALA A 44 -5.84 14.62 20.12
N PRO A 45 -5.14 15.71 20.49
CA PRO A 45 -4.82 16.79 19.56
C PRO A 45 -4.06 16.28 18.34
N GLU A 46 -4.24 16.92 17.18
CA GLU A 46 -3.64 16.49 15.91
C GLU A 46 -2.12 16.29 15.97
N HIS A 47 -1.40 17.17 16.68
CA HIS A 47 0.05 17.06 16.83
C HIS A 47 0.47 15.78 17.58
N VAL A 48 -0.32 15.34 18.57
CA VAL A 48 -0.09 14.08 19.29
C VAL A 48 -0.39 12.90 18.37
N ARG A 49 -1.52 12.95 17.66
CA ARG A 49 -1.90 11.91 16.69
C ARG A 49 -0.85 11.69 15.62
N TYR A 50 -0.29 12.78 15.10
CA TYR A 50 0.80 12.72 14.13
C TYR A 50 2.08 12.16 14.74
N ALA A 51 2.45 12.59 15.96
CA ALA A 51 3.66 12.11 16.63
C ALA A 51 3.62 10.59 16.88
N ASP A 52 2.48 10.05 17.31
CA ASP A 52 2.30 8.62 17.52
C ASP A 52 2.24 7.85 16.20
N LEU A 53 1.52 8.35 15.19
CA LEU A 53 1.53 7.76 13.85
C LEU A 53 2.96 7.69 13.31
N LYS A 54 3.71 8.78 13.40
CA LYS A 54 5.12 8.83 12.98
C LYS A 54 5.96 7.81 13.74
N TYR A 55 5.81 7.72 15.06
CA TYR A 55 6.53 6.73 15.84
C TYR A 55 6.24 5.30 15.37
N ASN A 56 4.98 4.97 15.11
CA ASN A 56 4.58 3.65 14.60
C ASN A 56 5.17 3.38 13.20
N VAL A 57 5.06 4.35 12.29
CA VAL A 57 5.59 4.24 10.91
C VAL A 57 7.11 4.09 10.88
N ASP A 58 7.83 4.83 11.73
CA ASP A 58 9.29 4.79 11.78
C ASP A 58 9.81 3.43 12.32
N ASN A 59 9.03 2.76 13.19
CA ASN A 59 9.46 1.55 13.89
C ASN A 59 8.86 0.25 13.33
N LEU A 60 7.82 0.32 12.51
CA LEU A 60 7.17 -0.84 11.89
C LEU A 60 7.51 -0.92 10.40
N LYS A 61 7.29 -2.10 9.82
CA LYS A 61 7.42 -2.34 8.38
C LYS A 61 6.07 -2.77 7.82
N PRO A 62 5.63 -2.21 6.68
CA PRO A 62 4.46 -2.73 5.97
C PRO A 62 4.65 -4.21 5.64
N VAL A 63 3.61 -5.00 5.87
CA VAL A 63 3.54 -6.42 5.52
C VAL A 63 3.07 -6.58 4.08
N GLN A 64 2.12 -5.74 3.65
CA GLN A 64 1.56 -5.78 2.31
C GLN A 64 1.25 -4.40 1.77
N ILE A 65 1.34 -4.26 0.44
CA ILE A 65 0.91 -3.07 -0.29
C ILE A 65 -0.03 -3.50 -1.42
N GLY A 66 -1.26 -3.00 -1.40
CA GLY A 66 -2.25 -3.15 -2.46
C GLY A 66 -2.30 -1.91 -3.35
N LEU A 67 -2.21 -2.09 -4.67
CA LEU A 67 -2.36 -1.04 -5.67
C LEU A 67 -3.46 -1.42 -6.65
N THR A 68 -4.43 -0.53 -6.86
CA THR A 68 -5.48 -0.71 -7.87
C THR A 68 -5.45 0.42 -8.88
N LEU A 69 -5.29 0.08 -10.15
CA LEU A 69 -5.31 1.04 -11.26
C LEU A 69 -6.72 1.23 -11.82
N THR A 70 -7.13 2.48 -11.98
CA THR A 70 -8.45 2.87 -12.48
C THR A 70 -8.33 3.97 -13.55
N SER A 71 -9.16 3.88 -14.59
CA SER A 71 -9.23 4.89 -15.64
C SER A 71 -10.18 6.03 -15.24
N ALA A 72 -10.12 7.15 -15.94
CA ALA A 72 -11.04 8.27 -15.73
C ALA A 72 -12.53 7.91 -15.91
N ARG A 73 -12.83 6.79 -16.59
CA ARG A 73 -14.20 6.30 -16.79
C ARG A 73 -14.65 5.36 -15.68
N GLY A 74 -13.84 5.16 -14.64
CA GLY A 74 -14.12 4.23 -13.54
C GLY A 74 -13.85 2.77 -13.89
N SER A 75 -13.31 2.47 -15.08
CA SER A 75 -12.95 1.10 -15.45
C SER A 75 -11.68 0.70 -14.71
N ARG A 76 -11.75 -0.46 -14.06
CA ARG A 76 -10.67 -1.00 -13.23
C ARG A 76 -9.85 -1.98 -14.06
N TRP A 77 -8.53 -1.83 -14.08
CA TRP A 77 -7.66 -2.73 -14.82
C TRP A 77 -7.34 -4.00 -14.02
N THR A 78 -6.54 -3.85 -12.96
CA THR A 78 -6.19 -4.96 -12.05
C THR A 78 -5.78 -4.41 -10.69
N THR A 79 -5.68 -5.30 -9.71
CA THR A 79 -5.06 -5.02 -8.41
C THR A 79 -3.72 -5.76 -8.32
N LEU A 80 -2.64 -5.06 -7.99
CA LEU A 80 -1.36 -5.65 -7.62
C LEU A 80 -1.28 -5.71 -6.10
N GLN A 81 -0.91 -6.86 -5.55
CA GLN A 81 -0.80 -7.06 -4.11
C GLN A 81 0.60 -7.58 -3.82
N SER A 82 1.45 -6.71 -3.27
CA SER A 82 2.83 -7.03 -2.93
C SER A 82 2.91 -7.53 -1.51
N PHE A 83 3.53 -8.69 -1.31
CA PHE A 83 3.68 -9.33 0.00
C PHE A 83 5.14 -9.32 0.45
N SER A 84 5.38 -8.83 1.66
CA SER A 84 6.66 -8.96 2.33
C SER A 84 6.75 -10.35 2.95
N ARG A 85 7.69 -11.19 2.49
CA ARG A 85 8.06 -12.42 3.21
C ARG A 85 8.86 -12.05 4.46
N ARG A 86 8.19 -11.72 5.55
CA ARG A 86 8.68 -11.91 6.92
C ARG A 86 7.51 -12.21 7.86
N LEU A 87 7.12 -13.48 7.85
CA LEU A 87 6.54 -14.16 9.01
C LEU A 87 7.29 -15.48 9.12
N LEU A 88 8.45 -15.43 9.77
CA LEU A 88 9.07 -16.40 10.68
C LEU A 88 10.35 -15.74 11.23
#